data_AF-A0A7L9J0C6-F1
#
_entry.id   AF-A0A7L9J0C6-F1
#
_cell.length_a   1.000
_cell.length_b   1.000
_cell.length_c   1.000
_cell.angle_alpha   90.00
_cell.angle_beta   90.00
_cell.angle_gamma   90.00
#
_symmetry.space_group_name_H-M   'P 1'
#
loop_
_entity.id
_entity.type
_entity.pdbx_description
1 polymer ?
#
loop_
_entity_poly.entity_id
_entity_poly.type
_entity_poly.pdbx_seq_one_letter_code
_entity_poly.pdbx_strand_id
1 'polypeptide(L)' 'MGTRTPAIIAVIITMAFGLGFAFFDEVPRWYPVGGGVLVAAAWVAVGMISNRSPRRDP' A
#
# COMPACT_ATOMS: atom_id res chain seq x y z
N MET A 1 6.11 13.66 14.84
CA MET A 1 5.64 12.43 14.18
C MET A 1 5.15 12.81 12.78
N GLY A 2 5.60 12.20 11.67
CA GLY A 2 4.95 12.58 10.40
C GLY A 2 5.45 12.07 9.04
N THR A 3 6.61 11.43 8.91
CA THR A 3 7.11 10.98 7.58
C THR A 3 7.02 9.48 7.34
N ARG A 4 6.92 8.65 8.40
CA ARG A 4 6.85 7.18 8.28
C ARG A 4 5.43 6.61 8.26
N THR A 5 4.45 7.40 8.71
CA THR A 5 3.04 6.98 8.80
C THR A 5 2.45 6.49 7.47
N PRO A 6 2.70 7.15 6.31
CA PRO A 6 2.15 6.70 5.04
C PRO A 6 2.70 5.34 4.60
N ALA A 7 4.01 5.13 4.75
CA ALA A 7 4.66 3.87 4.40
C ALA A 7 4.18 2.72 5.27
N ILE A 8 3.98 2.96 6.58
CA ILE A 8 3.43 1.96 7.50
C ILE A 8 2.01 1.56 7.08
N ILE A 9 1.17 2.53 6.69
CA ILE A 9 -0.19 2.25 6.22
C ILE A 9 -0.16 1.38 4.95
N ALA A 10 0.71 1.67 3.99
CA ALA A 10 0.86 0.85 2.78
C ALA A 10 1.32 -0.59 3.07
N VAL A 11 2.21 -0.77 4.05
CA VAL A 11 2.63 -2.10 4.50
C VAL A 11 1.48 -2.86 5.15
N ILE A 12 0.69 -2.20 6.01
CA ILE A 12 -0.48 -2.82 6.64
C ILE A 12 -1.50 -3.26 5.57
N ILE A 13 -1.77 -2.42 4.56
CA ILE A 13 -2.66 -2.76 3.43
C ILE A 13 -2.12 -3.98 2.67
N THR A 14 -0.81 -4.03 2.44
CA THR A 14 -0.15 -5.16 1.75
C THR A 14 -0.28 -6.46 2.54
N MET A 15 -0.05 -6.40 3.87
CA MET A 15 -0.20 -7.55 4.75
C MET A 15 -1.65 -8.03 4.83
N ALA A 16 -2.61 -7.10 4.94
CA ALA A 16 -4.04 -7.43 4.95
C ALA A 16 -4.50 -8.09 3.63
N PHE A 17 -3.99 -7.60 2.49
CA PHE A 17 -4.26 -8.21 1.20
C PHE A 17 -3.70 -9.64 1.10
N GLY A 18 -2.46 -9.85 1.58
CA GLY A 18 -1.86 -11.18 1.65
C GLY A 18 -2.64 -12.14 2.55
N LEU A 19 -3.08 -11.67 3.72
CA LEU A 19 -3.88 -12.46 4.65
C LEU A 19 -5.23 -12.85 4.06
N GLY A 20 -5.86 -11.99 3.26
CA GLY A 20 -7.15 -12.30 2.64
C GLY A 20 -7.12 -13.55 1.74
N PHE A 21 -5.97 -13.92 1.16
CA PHE A 21 -5.84 -15.21 0.43
C PHE A 21 -6.10 -16.42 1.32
N ALA A 22 -5.78 -16.35 2.62
CA ALA A 22 -5.98 -17.46 3.54
C ALA A 22 -7.46 -17.71 3.90
N PHE A 23 -8.37 -16.79 3.52
CA PHE A 23 -9.80 -16.89 3.78
C PHE A 23 -10.60 -17.42 2.58
N PHE A 24 -9.96 -17.67 1.44
CA PHE A 24 -10.63 -18.19 0.24
C PHE A 24 -10.10 -19.60 -0.08
N ASP A 25 -10.99 -20.60 -0.08
CA ASP A 25 -10.67 -21.96 -0.56
C ASP A 25 -10.41 -21.98 -2.07
N GLU A 26 -11.20 -21.22 -2.84
CA GLU A 26 -10.95 -20.92 -4.25
C GLU A 26 -10.76 -19.41 -4.42
N VAL A 27 -9.56 -18.99 -4.82
CA VAL A 27 -9.23 -17.57 -5.00
C VAL A 27 -9.93 -17.03 -6.25
N PRO A 28 -10.90 -16.09 -6.10
CA PRO A 28 -11.57 -15.51 -7.23
C PRO A 28 -10.58 -14.70 -8.07
N ARG A 29 -10.63 -14.80 -9.40
CA ARG A 29 -9.66 -14.17 -10.31
C ARG A 29 -9.58 -12.64 -10.17
N TRP A 30 -10.66 -12.00 -9.74
CA TRP A 30 -10.72 -10.56 -9.49
C TRP A 30 -9.94 -10.14 -8.23
N TYR A 31 -9.77 -11.03 -7.26
CA TYR A 31 -9.10 -10.76 -6.00
C TYR A 31 -7.61 -10.40 -6.16
N PRO A 32 -6.76 -11.21 -6.83
CA PRO A 32 -5.37 -10.85 -7.05
C PRO A 32 -5.21 -9.61 -7.93
N VAL A 33 -6.09 -9.43 -8.93
CA VAL A 33 -6.06 -8.28 -9.84
C VAL A 33 -6.43 -6.99 -9.09
N GLY A 34 -7.57 -6.99 -8.39
CA GLY A 34 -8.06 -5.82 -7.67
C GLY A 34 -7.17 -5.45 -6.50
N GLY A 35 -6.75 -6.42 -5.69
CA GLY A 35 -5.89 -6.15 -4.55
C GLY A 35 -4.45 -5.78 -4.96
N GLY A 36 -3.93 -6.36 -6.05
CA GLY A 36 -2.64 -5.94 -6.61
C GLY A 36 -2.64 -4.48 -7.07
N VAL A 37 -3.70 -4.05 -7.77
CA VAL A 37 -3.89 -2.65 -8.17
C VAL A 37 -4.00 -1.73 -6.94
N LEU A 38 -4.73 -2.14 -5.91
CA LEU A 38 -4.88 -1.37 -4.68
C LEU A 38 -3.54 -1.18 -3.95
N VAL A 39 -2.75 -2.25 -3.82
CA VAL A 39 -1.42 -2.20 -3.19
C VAL A 39 -0.47 -1.31 -4.00
N ALA A 40 -0.47 -1.44 -5.32
CA ALA A 40 0.33 -0.58 -6.19
C ALA A 40 -0.05 0.90 -6.04
N ALA A 41 -1.35 1.22 -6.03
CA ALA A 41 -1.83 2.59 -5.83
C ALA A 41 -1.43 3.15 -4.45
N ALA A 42 -1.49 2.33 -3.39
CA ALA A 42 -1.04 2.73 -2.06
C ALA A 42 0.46 3.08 -2.04
N TRP A 43 1.32 2.29 -2.68
CA TRP A 43 2.75 2.59 -2.77
C TRP A 43 3.05 3.82 -3.63
N VAL A 44 2.32 4.03 -4.73
CA VAL A 44 2.43 5.26 -5.53
C VAL A 44 2.10 6.48 -4.67
N ALA A 45 1.02 6.44 -3.89
CA ALA A 45 0.64 7.52 -2.98
C ALA A 45 1.72 7.79 -1.92
N VAL A 46 2.31 6.73 -1.34
CA VAL A 46 3.46 6.86 -0.42
C VAL A 46 4.64 7.55 -1.09
N GLY A 47 5.00 7.14 -2.30
CA GLY A 47 6.08 7.76 -3.08
C GLY A 47 5.83 9.24 -3.34
N MET A 48 4.61 9.62 -3.72
CA MET A 48 4.21 11.02 -3.93
C MET A 48 4.30 11.86 -2.66
N ILE A 49 3.87 11.32 -1.51
CA ILE A 49 3.94 12.02 -0.21
C ILE A 49 5.40 12.18 0.23
N SER A 50 6.21 11.14 0.05
CA SER A 50 7.65 11.19 0.36
C SER A 50 8.39 12.21 -0.52
N ASN A 51 8.09 12.26 -1.82
CA ASN A 51 8.69 13.22 -2.76
C ASN A 51 8.21 14.67 -2.60
N ARG A 52 7.14 14.93 -1.86
CA ARG A 52 6.73 16.29 -1.48
C ARG A 52 7.49 16.85 -0.27
N SER A 53 8.28 16.02 0.41
CA SER A 53 9.08 16.42 1.58
C SER A 53 10.44 17.10 1.32
N PRO A 54 10.97 17.33 0.09
CA PRO A 54 12.20 18.08 -0.11
C PRO A 54 11.89 19.55 -0.41
N ARG A 55 11.67 20.33 0.64
CA ARG A 55 12.06 21.76 0.68
C ARG A 55 12.14 22.21 2.12
N ARG A 56 13.22 21.79 2.77
CA ARG A 56 13.79 22.55 3.88
C ARG A 56 14.94 23.31 3.22
N ASP A 57 14.63 24.51 2.76
CA ASP A 57 15.63 25.44 2.25
C ASP A 57 16.68 25.71 3.36
N PRO A 58 17.96 25.92 2.99
CA PRO A 58 19.11 25.95 3.89
C PRO A 58 19.10 27.09 4.92
#